data_AF-A0A6I3LUZ9-F1
#
_entry.id   AF-A0A6I3LUZ9-F1
#
_cell.length_a   1.000
_cell.length_b   1.000
_cell.length_c   1.000
_cell.angle_alpha   90.00
_cell.angle_beta   90.00
_cell.angle_gamma   90.00
#
_symmetry.space_group_name_H-M   'P 1'
#
loop_
_entity.id
_entity.type
_entity.pdbx_description
1 polymer ?
#
loop_
_entity_poly.entity_id
_entity_poly.type
_entity_poly.pdbx_seq_one_letter_code
_entity_poly.pdbx_strand_id
1 'polypeptide(L)'
;MRYSILFCLLLSLISCNKLYEWTEKERQDFKTKCSQTIYFIPDPISFTGFEFDEIDSIKVIEKSNLKKISTFFIYLDKENNLNRPEYKTYWTHIEKNLNVNHSYEFYLGKDKPYILNNMEMIMWAQYTMKGEGWGCEMGNFTIDNQKFEHVGNINFTKRGFKLQ
;
A
#
# COMPACT_ATOMS: atom_id res chain seq x y z
N MET A 1 36.73 7.66 54.69
CA MET A 1 36.72 7.40 53.23
C MET A 1 35.33 6.99 52.80
N ARG A 2 34.48 7.99 52.48
CA ARG A 2 33.06 7.84 52.10
C ARG A 2 32.89 8.30 50.64
N TYR A 3 33.61 7.68 49.71
CA TYR A 3 33.63 8.09 48.30
C TYR A 3 33.35 6.95 47.31
N SER A 4 32.75 5.84 47.75
CA SER A 4 32.56 4.67 46.87
C SER A 4 31.11 4.29 46.57
N ILE A 5 30.11 5.06 47.06
CA ILE A 5 28.69 4.75 46.82
C ILE A 5 28.06 5.71 45.79
N LEU A 6 28.66 6.88 45.53
CA LEU A 6 28.10 7.85 44.58
C LEU A 6 28.39 7.54 43.10
N PHE A 7 29.35 6.66 42.80
CA PHE A 7 29.76 6.38 41.41
C PHE A 7 28.89 5.31 40.72
N CYS A 8 28.22 4.44 41.48
CA CYS A 8 27.34 3.41 40.92
C CYS A 8 25.95 3.92 40.52
N LEU A 9 25.50 5.08 41.02
CA LEU A 9 24.19 5.68 40.69
C LEU A 9 24.21 6.51 39.40
N LEU A 10 25.39 6.90 38.91
CA LEU A 10 25.53 7.65 37.65
C LEU A 10 25.60 6.75 36.41
N LEU A 11 25.82 5.44 36.57
CA LEU A 11 25.86 4.48 35.47
C LEU A 11 24.49 3.91 35.09
N SER A 12 23.45 4.11 35.90
CA SER A 12 22.08 3.68 35.59
C SER A 12 21.25 4.72 34.83
N LEU A 13 21.78 5.94 34.61
CA LEU A 13 21.12 6.98 33.80
C LEU A 13 21.47 6.91 32.31
N ILE A 14 22.36 6.01 31.90
CA ILE A 14 22.52 5.63 30.49
C ILE A 14 21.49 4.53 30.19
N SER A 15 20.22 4.83 30.48
CA SER A 15 19.10 3.95 30.19
C SER A 15 18.96 3.83 28.67
N CYS A 16 18.80 2.60 28.20
CA CYS A 16 18.27 2.23 26.89
C CYS A 16 18.72 3.12 25.71
N ASN A 17 19.75 2.66 25.00
CA ASN A 17 20.16 3.18 23.70
C ASN A 17 18.94 3.37 22.76
N LYS A 18 18.37 4.57 22.72
CA LYS A 18 17.45 5.08 21.69
C LYS A 18 18.13 5.32 20.34
N LEU A 19 19.20 4.59 20.05
CA LEU A 19 20.02 4.75 18.84
C LEU A 19 19.27 4.40 17.55
N TYR A 20 18.05 3.85 17.66
CA TYR A 20 17.22 3.41 16.54
C TYR A 20 15.82 4.06 16.51
N GLU A 21 15.51 4.99 17.43
CA GLU A 21 14.24 5.72 17.41
C GLU A 21 14.38 7.02 16.59
N TRP A 22 13.45 7.25 15.66
CA TRP A 22 13.39 8.51 14.92
C TRP A 22 12.99 9.66 15.86
N THR A 23 13.67 10.80 15.72
CA THR A 23 13.25 12.06 16.33
C THR A 23 11.95 12.56 15.71
N GLU A 24 11.22 13.41 16.43
CA GLU A 24 9.99 14.03 15.90
C GLU A 24 10.26 14.84 14.63
N LYS A 25 11.40 15.51 14.55
CA LYS A 25 11.81 16.26 13.37
C LYS A 25 11.99 15.33 12.15
N GLU A 26 12.69 14.21 12.32
CA GLU A 26 12.87 13.22 11.25
C GLU A 26 11.53 12.65 10.78
N ARG A 27 10.62 12.36 11.72
CA ARG A 27 9.25 11.92 11.39
C ARG A 27 8.50 12.96 10.58
N GLN A 28 8.52 14.23 10.97
CA GLN A 28 7.80 15.29 10.23
C GLN A 28 8.44 15.59 8.86
N ASP A 29 9.77 15.59 8.78
CA ASP A 29 10.49 15.77 7.52
C ASP A 29 10.15 14.63 6.54
N PHE A 30 10.12 13.39 7.02
CA PHE A 30 9.74 12.24 6.19
C PHE A 30 8.27 12.21 5.83
N LYS A 31 7.37 12.52 6.79
CA LYS A 31 5.94 12.66 6.51
C LYS A 31 5.69 13.67 5.39
N THR A 32 6.38 14.81 5.45
CA THR A 32 6.30 15.84 4.41
C THR A 32 6.78 15.30 3.06
N LYS A 33 7.98 14.70 3.01
CA LYS A 33 8.52 14.09 1.78
C LYS A 33 7.60 12.99 1.23
N CYS A 34 7.01 12.18 2.10
CA CYS A 34 6.10 11.12 1.70
C CYS A 34 4.84 11.70 1.06
N SER A 35 4.20 12.69 1.68
CA SER A 35 3.00 13.35 1.13
C SER A 35 3.25 14.05 -0.22
N GLN A 36 4.50 14.41 -0.53
CA GLN A 36 4.90 15.01 -1.80
C GLN A 36 5.26 13.96 -2.87
N THR A 37 5.39 12.70 -2.49
CA THR A 37 5.70 11.61 -3.44
C THR A 37 4.46 11.37 -4.29
N ILE A 38 4.64 11.37 -5.62
CA ILE A 38 3.52 11.23 -6.56
C ILE A 38 3.50 9.89 -7.28
N TYR A 39 4.61 9.15 -7.28
CA TYR A 39 4.72 7.85 -7.94
C TYR A 39 4.92 6.73 -6.93
N PHE A 40 4.26 5.59 -7.16
CA PHE A 40 4.41 4.39 -6.35
C PHE A 40 4.27 3.14 -7.22
N ILE A 41 4.84 2.02 -6.76
CA ILE A 41 4.61 0.70 -7.34
C ILE A 41 3.47 0.06 -6.55
N PRO A 42 2.31 -0.24 -7.16
CA PRO A 42 1.25 -0.94 -6.45
C PRO A 42 1.63 -2.41 -6.30
N ASP A 43 1.96 -2.82 -5.08
CA ASP A 43 2.41 -4.17 -4.82
C ASP A 43 2.03 -4.70 -3.42
N PRO A 44 1.23 -5.79 -3.31
CA PRO A 44 0.49 -6.47 -4.39
C PRO A 44 -0.93 -5.89 -4.56
N ILE A 45 -1.51 -6.10 -5.75
CA ILE A 45 -2.95 -5.86 -5.98
C ILE A 45 -3.69 -7.19 -5.89
N SER A 46 -4.88 -7.17 -5.27
CA SER A 46 -5.78 -8.32 -5.22
C SER A 46 -7.11 -8.08 -5.92
N PHE A 47 -7.70 -9.18 -6.40
CA PHE A 47 -9.04 -9.23 -6.99
C PHE A 47 -9.83 -10.34 -6.30
N THR A 48 -10.92 -9.98 -5.62
CA THR A 48 -11.71 -10.91 -4.80
C THR A 48 -13.10 -11.16 -5.38
N GLY A 49 -13.52 -12.41 -5.46
CA GLY A 49 -14.87 -12.83 -5.86
C GLY A 49 -15.09 -12.97 -7.37
N PHE A 50 -14.06 -12.77 -8.18
CA PHE A 50 -14.08 -13.00 -9.64
C PHE A 50 -13.81 -14.46 -9.97
N GLU A 51 -14.17 -14.89 -11.18
CA GLU A 51 -13.63 -16.12 -11.77
C GLU A 51 -12.34 -15.78 -12.53
N PHE A 52 -11.38 -16.71 -12.58
CA PHE A 52 -10.06 -16.43 -13.17
C PHE A 52 -10.17 -15.97 -14.63
N ASP A 53 -10.96 -16.67 -15.44
CA ASP A 53 -11.23 -16.40 -16.85
C ASP A 53 -12.01 -15.09 -17.10
N GLU A 54 -12.59 -14.46 -16.07
CA GLU A 54 -13.16 -13.11 -16.18
C GLU A 54 -12.07 -12.03 -16.12
N ILE A 55 -10.91 -12.32 -15.52
CA ILE A 55 -9.90 -11.32 -15.17
C ILE A 55 -8.46 -11.75 -15.53
N ASP A 56 -8.27 -12.82 -16.30
CA ASP A 56 -6.95 -13.33 -16.71
C ASP A 56 -6.11 -12.27 -17.48
N SER A 57 -6.81 -11.32 -18.12
CA SER A 57 -6.27 -10.11 -18.70
C SER A 57 -7.11 -8.89 -18.32
N ILE A 58 -6.52 -7.98 -17.55
CA ILE A 58 -7.17 -6.78 -17.04
C ILE A 58 -6.66 -5.59 -17.82
N LYS A 59 -7.55 -4.94 -18.57
CA LYS A 59 -7.24 -3.66 -19.21
C LYS A 59 -7.35 -2.53 -18.19
N VAL A 60 -6.33 -1.68 -18.13
CA VAL A 60 -6.32 -0.48 -17.29
C VAL A 60 -6.16 0.76 -18.17
N ILE A 61 -7.04 1.74 -17.97
CA ILE A 61 -6.93 3.06 -18.59
C ILE A 61 -6.53 4.08 -17.53
N GLU A 62 -5.40 4.74 -17.75
CA GLU A 62 -4.92 5.84 -16.91
C GLU A 62 -5.45 7.17 -17.44
N LYS A 63 -5.91 8.03 -16.52
CA LYS A 63 -6.47 9.35 -16.80
C LYS A 63 -5.88 10.43 -15.91
N SER A 64 -5.69 11.62 -16.47
CA SER A 64 -5.41 12.87 -15.74
C SER A 64 -6.47 13.88 -16.13
N ASN A 65 -7.17 14.45 -15.13
CA ASN A 65 -8.26 15.41 -15.35
C ASN A 65 -9.25 14.94 -16.44
N LEU A 66 -9.73 13.70 -16.33
CA LEU A 66 -10.63 13.00 -17.26
C LEU A 66 -10.05 12.68 -18.65
N LYS A 67 -8.87 13.21 -19.01
CA LYS A 67 -8.19 12.90 -20.27
C LYS A 67 -7.41 11.59 -20.14
N LYS A 68 -7.59 10.70 -21.10
CA LYS A 68 -6.82 9.46 -21.21
C LYS A 68 -5.34 9.78 -21.47
N ILE A 69 -4.46 9.21 -20.65
CA ILE A 69 -3.00 9.31 -20.80
C ILE A 69 -2.44 8.04 -21.43
N SER A 70 -2.79 6.89 -20.86
CA SER A 70 -2.21 5.62 -21.28
C SER A 70 -3.21 4.47 -21.16
N THR A 71 -2.86 3.34 -21.74
CA THR A 71 -3.55 2.06 -21.55
C THR A 71 -2.50 0.99 -21.41
N PHE A 72 -2.69 0.11 -20.44
CA PHE A 72 -1.84 -1.05 -20.22
C PHE A 72 -2.70 -2.23 -19.78
N PHE A 73 -2.11 -3.42 -19.82
CA PHE A 73 -2.76 -4.66 -19.41
C PHE A 73 -2.01 -5.25 -18.22
N ILE A 74 -2.76 -5.86 -17.32
CA ILE A 74 -2.24 -6.68 -16.22
C ILE A 74 -2.67 -8.11 -16.51
N TYR A 75 -1.74 -9.05 -16.40
CA TYR A 75 -2.01 -10.47 -16.64
C TYR A 75 -1.86 -11.23 -15.34
N LEU A 76 -2.87 -12.03 -15.00
CA LEU A 76 -2.82 -12.87 -13.80
C LEU A 76 -2.04 -14.15 -14.10
N ASP A 77 -1.10 -14.48 -13.23
CA ASP A 77 -0.41 -15.76 -13.30
C ASP A 77 -1.34 -16.86 -12.78
N LYS A 78 -1.71 -17.77 -13.69
CA LYS A 78 -2.60 -18.90 -13.39
C LYS A 78 -1.97 -19.87 -12.39
N GLU A 79 -0.69 -20.21 -12.52
CA GLU A 79 -0.06 -21.24 -11.69
C GLU A 79 0.05 -20.79 -10.23
N ASN A 80 0.39 -19.52 -10.03
CA ASN A 80 0.49 -18.92 -8.69
C ASN A 80 -0.88 -18.76 -8.00
N ASN A 81 -1.97 -18.69 -8.75
CA ASN A 81 -3.31 -18.41 -8.25
C ASN A 81 -4.23 -19.65 -8.12
N LEU A 82 -3.94 -20.75 -8.83
CA LEU A 82 -4.75 -21.96 -8.79
C LEU A 82 -4.66 -22.76 -7.47
N ASN A 83 -3.66 -22.51 -6.63
CA ASN A 83 -3.45 -23.25 -5.38
C ASN A 83 -4.35 -22.77 -4.22
N ARG A 84 -5.23 -21.77 -4.45
CA ARG A 84 -6.13 -21.20 -3.42
C ARG A 84 -7.53 -20.88 -3.96
N PRO A 85 -8.23 -21.85 -4.61
CA PRO A 85 -9.51 -21.60 -5.27
C PRO A 85 -10.62 -21.21 -4.28
N GLU A 86 -10.50 -21.63 -3.01
CA GLU A 86 -11.53 -21.45 -1.97
C GLU A 86 -11.79 -19.99 -1.60
N TYR A 87 -10.80 -19.10 -1.78
CA TYR A 87 -10.92 -17.70 -1.37
C TYR A 87 -11.36 -16.76 -2.50
N LYS A 88 -11.38 -17.25 -3.75
CA LYS A 88 -11.61 -16.45 -4.97
C LYS A 88 -10.81 -15.12 -4.97
N THR A 89 -9.63 -15.12 -4.35
CA THR A 89 -8.74 -13.96 -4.28
C THR A 89 -7.52 -14.23 -5.14
N TYR A 90 -7.33 -13.39 -6.13
CA TYR A 90 -6.22 -13.47 -7.07
C TYR A 90 -5.26 -12.31 -6.82
N TRP A 91 -3.98 -12.60 -6.69
CA TRP A 91 -2.94 -11.61 -6.44
C TRP A 91 -2.08 -11.40 -7.68
N THR A 92 -1.68 -10.16 -7.91
CA THR A 92 -0.74 -9.80 -8.97
C THR A 92 0.15 -8.66 -8.55
N HIS A 93 1.29 -8.58 -9.24
CA HIS A 93 2.20 -7.45 -9.20
C HIS A 93 2.01 -6.62 -10.47
N ILE A 94 2.19 -5.30 -10.39
CA ILE A 94 2.30 -4.44 -11.58
C ILE A 94 3.69 -3.81 -11.57
N GLU A 95 4.47 -4.03 -12.62
CA GLU A 95 5.82 -3.45 -12.75
C GLU A 95 5.80 -1.94 -13.09
N LYS A 96 4.62 -1.37 -13.34
CA LYS A 96 4.43 0.02 -13.74
C LYS A 96 4.17 0.90 -12.52
N ASN A 97 4.96 1.97 -12.39
CA ASN A 97 4.68 3.04 -11.45
C ASN A 97 3.35 3.73 -11.77
N LEU A 98 2.48 3.84 -10.77
CA LEU A 98 1.25 4.62 -10.83
C LEU A 98 1.48 6.01 -10.22
N ASN A 99 0.71 7.00 -10.68
CA ASN A 99 0.73 8.36 -10.20
C ASN A 99 -0.51 8.63 -9.33
N VAL A 100 -0.32 9.07 -8.09
CA VAL A 100 -1.42 9.30 -7.13
C VAL A 100 -2.38 10.42 -7.56
N ASN A 101 -1.93 11.35 -8.41
CA ASN A 101 -2.76 12.44 -8.93
C ASN A 101 -3.61 12.03 -10.14
N HIS A 102 -3.47 10.80 -10.63
CA HIS A 102 -4.24 10.27 -11.74
C HIS A 102 -5.44 9.44 -11.24
N SER A 103 -6.31 9.06 -12.17
CA SER A 103 -7.31 8.02 -11.94
C SER A 103 -7.09 6.84 -12.89
N TYR A 104 -7.51 5.66 -12.44
CA TYR A 104 -7.31 4.40 -13.14
C TYR A 104 -8.63 3.65 -13.27
N GLU A 105 -9.02 3.36 -14.51
CA GLU A 105 -10.20 2.56 -14.83
C GLU A 105 -9.77 1.11 -15.09
N PHE A 106 -10.12 0.20 -14.18
CA PHE A 106 -9.85 -1.23 -14.25
C PHE A 106 -11.05 -1.96 -14.86
N TYR A 107 -10.87 -2.55 -16.03
CA TYR A 107 -11.89 -3.35 -16.69
C TYR A 107 -11.77 -4.80 -16.23
N LEU A 108 -12.53 -5.17 -15.20
CA LEU A 108 -12.58 -6.50 -14.60
C LEU A 108 -13.86 -7.21 -15.08
N GLY A 109 -13.74 -8.14 -16.02
CA GLY A 109 -14.89 -8.81 -16.63
C GLY A 109 -15.73 -7.89 -17.54
N LYS A 110 -17.04 -8.13 -17.58
CA LYS A 110 -17.99 -7.45 -18.50
C LYS A 110 -18.67 -6.21 -17.90
N ASP A 111 -18.43 -5.92 -16.62
CA ASP A 111 -19.08 -4.82 -15.93
C ASP A 111 -18.47 -3.46 -16.29
N LYS A 112 -19.13 -2.38 -15.80
CA LYS A 112 -18.52 -1.04 -15.81
C LYS A 112 -17.15 -1.08 -15.13
N PRO A 113 -16.15 -0.31 -15.60
CA PRO A 113 -14.82 -0.33 -14.99
C PRO A 113 -14.89 0.07 -13.51
N TYR A 114 -13.99 -0.50 -12.71
CA TYR A 114 -13.74 -0.05 -11.35
C TYR A 114 -12.83 1.17 -11.41
N ILE A 115 -13.15 2.20 -10.65
CA ILE A 115 -12.40 3.46 -10.68
C ILE A 115 -11.56 3.57 -9.41
N LEU A 116 -10.24 3.46 -9.55
CA LEU A 116 -9.27 3.81 -8.51
C LEU A 116 -8.88 5.30 -8.66
N ASN A 117 -9.13 6.10 -7.63
CA ASN A 117 -8.80 7.52 -7.61
C ASN A 117 -8.58 8.04 -6.18
N ASN A 118 -8.38 9.36 -6.05
CA ASN A 118 -8.18 10.05 -4.77
C ASN A 118 -7.09 9.38 -3.91
N MET A 119 -5.99 8.99 -4.56
CA MET A 119 -4.89 8.29 -3.91
C MET A 119 -4.01 9.27 -3.14
N GLU A 120 -3.46 8.82 -2.03
CA GLU A 120 -2.55 9.59 -1.18
C GLU A 120 -1.42 8.70 -0.68
N MET A 121 -0.20 9.23 -0.77
CA MET A 121 0.95 8.65 -0.10
C MET A 121 0.91 9.02 1.38
N ILE A 122 0.95 8.02 2.25
CA ILE A 122 0.95 8.19 3.70
C ILE A 122 2.20 7.58 4.31
N MET A 123 2.63 8.19 5.41
CA MET A 123 3.66 7.60 6.26
C MET A 123 3.05 6.44 7.06
N TRP A 124 3.63 5.26 6.94
CA TRP A 124 3.16 4.03 7.59
C TRP A 124 4.20 3.53 8.60
N ALA A 125 3.76 3.11 9.79
CA ALA A 125 4.65 2.54 10.79
C ALA A 125 5.06 1.11 10.40
N GLN A 126 6.35 0.89 10.14
CA GLN A 126 6.90 -0.42 9.81
C GLN A 126 7.76 -0.92 10.96
N TYR A 127 7.43 -2.05 11.57
CA TYR A 127 8.23 -2.63 12.63
C TYR A 127 9.30 -3.55 12.04
N THR A 128 10.57 -3.24 12.29
CA THR A 128 11.70 -4.09 11.88
C THR A 128 12.30 -4.77 13.10
N MET A 129 13.08 -5.84 12.88
CA MET A 129 13.85 -6.49 13.95
C MET A 129 14.85 -5.56 14.68
N LYS A 130 15.14 -4.38 14.11
CA LYS A 130 16.10 -3.40 14.66
C LYS A 130 15.42 -2.19 15.32
N GLY A 131 14.09 -2.11 15.32
CA GLY A 131 13.33 -0.98 15.90
C GLY A 131 12.17 -0.52 15.02
N GLU A 132 11.53 0.57 15.45
CA GLU A 132 10.49 1.28 14.69
C GLU A 132 11.09 1.90 13.42
N GLY A 133 10.52 1.57 12.27
CA GLY A 133 10.77 2.19 10.99
C GLY A 133 9.52 2.86 10.45
N TRP A 134 9.69 3.71 9.43
CA TRP A 134 8.59 4.38 8.74
C TRP A 134 8.72 4.13 7.25
N GLY A 135 7.66 3.60 6.64
CA GLY A 135 7.51 3.43 5.21
C GLY A 135 6.72 4.60 4.60
N CYS A 136 6.86 4.78 3.30
CA CYS A 136 5.98 5.65 2.52
C CYS A 136 5.21 4.79 1.53
N GLU A 137 3.90 4.70 1.72
CA GLU A 137 3.04 3.78 0.99
C GLU A 137 1.81 4.54 0.47
N MET A 138 1.27 4.10 -0.67
CA MET A 138 -0.06 4.56 -1.07
C MET A 138 -1.07 3.86 -0.17
N GLY A 139 -1.62 4.60 0.80
CA GLY A 139 -2.40 4.01 1.89
C GLY A 139 -3.81 4.57 2.04
N ASN A 140 -4.11 5.71 1.40
CA ASN A 140 -5.48 6.19 1.27
C ASN A 140 -5.84 6.24 -0.21
N PHE A 141 -7.04 5.77 -0.54
CA PHE A 141 -7.55 5.79 -1.90
C PHE A 141 -9.06 5.59 -1.92
N THR A 142 -9.64 5.60 -3.11
CA THR A 142 -11.04 5.33 -3.33
C THR A 142 -11.20 4.34 -4.48
N ILE A 143 -12.08 3.34 -4.30
CA ILE A 143 -12.54 2.45 -5.38
C ILE A 143 -14.05 2.62 -5.50
N ASP A 144 -14.55 3.00 -6.67
CA ASP A 144 -15.99 3.19 -6.92
C ASP A 144 -16.70 4.10 -5.88
N ASN A 145 -16.03 5.18 -5.47
CA ASN A 145 -16.48 6.12 -4.42
C ASN A 145 -16.45 5.56 -2.98
N GLN A 146 -16.03 4.32 -2.75
CA GLN A 146 -15.75 3.81 -1.42
C GLN A 146 -14.34 4.20 -0.99
N LYS A 147 -14.23 4.89 0.14
CA LYS A 147 -12.96 5.34 0.72
C LYS A 147 -12.26 4.20 1.47
N PHE A 148 -10.95 4.10 1.30
CA PHE A 148 -10.05 3.24 2.05
C PHE A 148 -8.97 4.12 2.68
N GLU A 149 -8.71 3.93 3.97
CA GLU A 149 -7.75 4.71 4.74
C GLU A 149 -6.84 3.75 5.51
N HIS A 150 -5.54 4.04 5.50
CA HIS A 150 -4.55 3.17 6.11
C HIS A 150 -4.67 1.70 5.65
N VAL A 151 -4.71 1.48 4.32
CA VAL A 151 -4.69 0.16 3.69
C VAL A 151 -3.53 0.08 2.69
N GLY A 152 -2.55 -0.79 2.93
CA GLY A 152 -1.36 -0.90 2.07
C GLY A 152 -1.62 -1.57 0.71
N ASN A 153 -2.55 -2.53 0.65
CA ASN A 153 -2.82 -3.30 -0.56
C ASN A 153 -4.13 -2.88 -1.22
N ILE A 154 -4.10 -2.62 -2.52
CA ILE A 154 -5.31 -2.36 -3.30
C ILE A 154 -6.04 -3.70 -3.51
N ASN A 155 -7.31 -3.77 -3.12
CA ASN A 155 -8.18 -4.92 -3.37
C ASN A 155 -9.44 -4.49 -4.12
N PHE A 156 -9.65 -5.05 -5.30
CA PHE A 156 -10.92 -4.92 -6.03
C PHE A 156 -11.82 -6.10 -5.70
N THR A 157 -12.96 -5.85 -5.07
CA THR A 157 -13.96 -6.88 -4.78
C THR A 157 -15.08 -6.84 -5.82
N LYS A 158 -15.46 -7.99 -6.38
CA LYS A 158 -16.56 -8.10 -7.34
C LYS A 158 -17.84 -7.49 -6.75
N ARG A 159 -18.48 -6.59 -7.49
CA ARG A 159 -19.73 -5.94 -7.04
C ARG A 159 -20.78 -7.01 -6.73
N GLY A 160 -21.41 -6.90 -5.56
CA GLY A 160 -22.41 -7.87 -5.08
C GLY A 160 -21.83 -9.16 -4.48
N PHE A 161 -20.51 -9.35 -4.49
CA PHE A 161 -19.87 -10.45 -3.79
C PHE A 161 -19.97 -10.26 -2.28
N LYS A 162 -20.28 -11.33 -1.56
CA LYS A 162 -20.27 -11.38 -0.10
C LYS A 162 -19.38 -12.54 0.30
N LEU A 163 -18.38 -12.25 1.14
CA LEU A 163 -17.62 -13.29 1.82
C LEU A 163 -18.60 -14.05 2.72
N GLN A 164 -18.74 -15.36 2.47
CA GLN A 164 -19.52 -16.26 3.33
C GLN A 164 -18.76 -16.57 4.61
#